data_AF-A0A6P0KGJ4-F1
#
_entry.id   AF-A0A6P0KGJ4-F1
#
_cell.length_a   1.000
_cell.length_b   1.000
_cell.length_c   1.000
_cell.angle_alpha   90.00
_cell.angle_beta   90.00
_cell.angle_gamma   90.00
#
_symmetry.space_group_name_H-M   'P 1'
#
loop_
_entity.id
_entity.type
_entity.pdbx_description
1 polymer ?
#
loop_
_entity_poly.entity_id
_entity_poly.type
_entity_poly.pdbx_seq_one_letter_code
_entity_poly.pdbx_strand_id
1 'polypeptide(L)'
;MGLAATIGIGVGNPIITMLLSPHVAIAHQVETSGAVGGTVHIEPNDRPRAGEEHLIWFALTKRGGQTIPLSACDCTLDVYAQPYSEEDEAIATPELRAISAERYNNIPGADVTFPRAGAYDLVLTGSPVTSGTFSPFELTFSVTVAR
;
A
#
# COMPACT_ATOMS: atom_id res chain seq x y z
N MET A 1 -34.22 70.97 7.86
CA MET A 1 -33.76 70.46 6.55
C MET A 1 -32.55 69.57 6.80
N GLY A 2 -32.57 68.32 6.32
CA GLY A 2 -31.54 67.28 6.55
C GLY A 2 -32.13 66.11 7.35
N LEU A 3 -32.63 65.04 6.71
CA LEU A 3 -31.94 63.77 6.41
C LEU A 3 -31.23 63.18 7.64
N ALA A 4 -31.37 61.91 8.05
CA ALA A 4 -31.77 60.71 7.33
C ALA A 4 -32.25 59.61 8.31
N ALA A 5 -33.02 58.67 7.76
CA ALA A 5 -33.38 57.39 8.36
C ALA A 5 -32.41 56.29 7.90
N THR A 6 -32.12 55.30 8.77
CA THR A 6 -31.87 53.86 8.47
C THR A 6 -31.51 53.14 9.79
N ILE A 7 -32.33 52.21 10.30
CA ILE A 7 -32.33 50.75 10.06
C ILE A 7 -30.96 50.09 10.27
N GLY A 8 -30.77 49.47 11.44
CA GLY A 8 -29.71 48.49 11.69
C GLY A 8 -30.32 47.11 11.94
N ILE A 9 -30.40 46.28 10.90
CA ILE A 9 -30.71 44.84 10.98
C ILE A 9 -29.41 44.08 10.75
N GLY A 10 -29.18 43.04 11.55
CA GLY A 10 -28.43 41.87 11.11
C GLY A 10 -27.06 41.68 11.76
N VAL A 11 -27.03 41.10 12.96
CA VAL A 11 -25.89 40.27 13.36
C VAL A 11 -26.04 38.92 12.63
N GLY A 12 -25.36 38.82 11.49
CA GLY A 12 -25.26 37.59 10.71
C GLY A 12 -24.52 36.50 11.51
N ASN A 13 -25.12 35.32 11.55
CA ASN A 13 -24.54 34.13 12.15
C ASN A 13 -23.48 33.56 11.18
N PRO A 14 -22.18 33.48 11.51
CA PRO A 14 -21.19 32.90 10.61
C PRO A 14 -21.41 31.39 10.49
N ILE A 15 -21.95 30.96 9.36
CA ILE A 15 -21.92 29.55 8.94
C ILE A 15 -20.46 29.18 8.72
N ILE A 16 -19.85 28.53 9.72
CA ILE A 16 -18.56 27.86 9.58
C ILE A 16 -18.78 26.67 8.65
N THR A 17 -18.44 26.85 7.38
CA THR A 17 -18.35 25.75 6.42
C THR A 17 -17.10 24.95 6.76
N MET A 18 -17.29 23.86 7.51
CA MET A 18 -16.25 22.87 7.76
C MET A 18 -15.91 22.19 6.42
N LEU A 19 -14.77 22.55 5.85
CA LEU A 19 -14.22 21.88 4.65
C LEU A 19 -13.74 20.49 5.07
N LEU A 20 -14.55 19.46 4.80
CA LEU A 20 -14.08 18.08 4.87
C LEU A 20 -13.11 17.86 3.70
N SER A 21 -11.80 17.81 3.98
CA SER A 21 -10.82 17.36 3.01
C SER A 21 -11.11 15.89 2.65
N PRO A 22 -11.39 15.54 1.38
CA PRO A 22 -11.53 14.15 0.98
C PRO A 22 -10.17 13.48 1.16
N HIS A 23 -10.07 12.61 2.17
CA HIS A 23 -8.91 11.74 2.31
C HIS A 23 -9.05 10.69 1.22
N VAL A 24 -8.24 10.80 0.17
CA VAL A 24 -8.11 9.71 -0.81
C VAL A 24 -7.53 8.53 -0.05
N ALA A 25 -8.38 7.58 0.33
CA ALA A 25 -7.92 6.25 0.69
C ALA A 25 -7.43 5.62 -0.62
N ILE A 26 -6.14 5.29 -0.70
CA ILE A 26 -5.67 4.44 -1.79
C ILE A 26 -6.34 3.09 -1.56
N ALA A 27 -7.36 2.81 -2.35
CA ALA A 27 -8.00 1.50 -2.34
C ALA A 27 -6.93 0.47 -2.71
N HIS A 28 -6.86 -0.62 -1.93
CA HIS A 28 -5.83 -1.65 -2.03
C HIS A 28 -5.50 -1.99 -3.48
N GLN A 29 -4.24 -1.82 -3.86
CA GLN A 29 -3.77 -2.18 -5.19
C GLN A 29 -3.86 -3.70 -5.32
N VAL A 30 -4.71 -4.18 -6.24
CA VAL A 30 -4.85 -5.59 -6.56
C VAL A 30 -4.02 -5.87 -7.82
N GLU A 31 -3.03 -6.73 -7.69
CA GLU A 31 -2.25 -7.23 -8.82
C GLU A 31 -2.57 -8.69 -9.07
N THR A 32 -2.45 -9.12 -10.33
CA THR A 32 -2.69 -10.52 -10.71
C THR A 32 -1.67 -11.04 -11.69
N SER A 33 -1.27 -12.30 -11.52
CA SER A 33 -0.40 -13.02 -12.44
C SER A 33 -0.92 -14.46 -12.57
N GLY A 34 -1.45 -14.76 -13.76
CA GLY A 34 -2.10 -16.04 -14.04
C GLY A 34 -3.30 -16.31 -13.12
N ALA A 35 -3.14 -17.28 -12.20
CA ALA A 35 -4.17 -17.69 -11.24
C ALA A 35 -3.91 -17.21 -9.81
N VAL A 36 -2.87 -16.39 -9.61
CA VAL A 36 -2.52 -15.78 -8.32
C VAL A 36 -2.90 -14.30 -8.38
N GLY A 37 -3.55 -13.82 -7.32
CA GLY A 37 -3.80 -12.40 -7.09
C GLY A 37 -3.28 -11.98 -5.73
N GLY A 38 -2.85 -10.73 -5.59
CA GLY A 38 -2.35 -10.19 -4.35
C GLY A 38 -2.83 -8.77 -4.11
N THR A 39 -2.97 -8.42 -2.83
CA THR A 39 -3.03 -7.02 -2.39
C THR A 39 -1.85 -6.74 -1.49
N VAL A 40 -1.35 -5.51 -1.54
CA VAL A 40 -0.33 -5.00 -0.60
C VAL A 40 -0.98 -4.03 0.39
N HIS A 41 -0.47 -4.05 1.62
CA HIS A 41 -0.72 -3.04 2.63
C HIS A 41 0.60 -2.65 3.30
N ILE A 42 0.70 -1.38 3.68
CA ILE A 42 1.85 -0.79 4.36
C ILE A 42 1.36 -0.13 5.65
N GLU A 43 1.76 -0.67 6.78
CA GLU A 43 1.32 -0.18 8.08
C GLU A 43 1.88 1.23 8.38
N PRO A 44 1.09 2.07 9.08
CA PRO A 44 -0.23 1.78 9.64
C PRO A 44 -1.43 2.06 8.69
N ASN A 45 -1.21 2.67 7.52
CA ASN A 45 -2.31 3.26 6.74
C ASN A 45 -2.00 3.55 5.26
N ASP A 46 -1.08 2.80 4.65
CA ASP A 46 -0.64 2.92 3.26
C ASP A 46 -0.02 4.29 2.92
N ARG A 47 0.57 4.96 3.92
CA ARG A 47 1.27 6.24 3.76
C ARG A 47 2.71 6.16 4.30
N PRO A 48 3.59 5.39 3.65
CA PRO A 48 4.97 5.26 4.09
C PRO A 48 5.70 6.60 4.07
N ARG A 49 6.61 6.77 5.03
CA ARG A 49 7.49 7.92 5.20
C ARG A 49 8.94 7.48 5.04
N ALA A 50 9.73 8.32 4.39
CA ALA A 50 11.14 8.06 4.20
C ALA A 50 11.89 8.06 5.53
N GLY A 51 12.76 7.08 5.74
CA GLY A 51 13.56 6.92 6.95
C GLY A 51 12.81 6.28 8.13
N GLU A 52 11.53 5.96 7.97
CA GLU A 52 10.75 5.18 8.93
C GLU A 52 10.70 3.70 8.49
N GLU A 53 10.73 2.80 9.47
CA GLU A 53 10.49 1.38 9.24
C GLU A 53 8.98 1.13 9.17
N HIS A 54 8.56 0.44 8.11
CA HIS A 54 7.17 0.08 7.88
C HIS A 54 7.02 -1.43 7.73
N LEU A 55 6.01 -1.99 8.39
CA LEU A 55 5.57 -3.34 8.10
C LEU A 55 4.77 -3.35 6.79
N ILE A 56 5.26 -4.07 5.80
CA ILE A 56 4.57 -4.33 4.54
C ILE A 56 4.06 -5.76 4.57
N TRP A 57 2.82 -6.00 4.15
CA TRP A 57 2.28 -7.35 4.06
C TRP A 57 1.40 -7.56 2.83
N PHE A 58 1.33 -8.82 2.38
CA PHE A 58 0.69 -9.19 1.13
C PHE A 58 -0.38 -10.25 1.35
N ALA A 59 -1.63 -9.95 1.02
CA ALA A 59 -2.69 -10.95 1.01
C ALA A 59 -2.73 -11.66 -0.35
N LEU A 60 -2.01 -12.78 -0.45
CA LEU A 60 -1.98 -13.61 -1.65
C LEU A 60 -3.17 -14.57 -1.69
N THR A 61 -3.78 -14.72 -2.86
CA THR A 61 -4.88 -15.65 -3.09
C THR A 61 -4.74 -16.38 -4.42
N LYS A 62 -5.21 -17.62 -4.45
CA LYS A 62 -5.47 -18.35 -5.70
C LYS A 62 -6.82 -17.94 -6.26
N ARG A 63 -7.02 -18.16 -7.57
CA ARG A 63 -8.35 -18.13 -8.19
C ARG A 63 -9.34 -18.95 -7.35
N GLY A 64 -10.48 -18.35 -7.01
CA GLY A 64 -11.45 -18.90 -6.06
C GLY A 64 -11.32 -18.34 -4.64
N GLY A 65 -10.35 -17.47 -4.37
CA GLY A 65 -10.23 -16.70 -3.12
C GLY A 65 -9.54 -17.42 -1.97
N GLN A 66 -8.92 -18.58 -2.22
CA GLN A 66 -8.17 -19.28 -1.19
C GLN A 66 -6.82 -18.59 -0.95
N THR A 67 -6.55 -18.18 0.29
CA THR A 67 -5.28 -17.56 0.68
C THR A 67 -4.10 -18.50 0.43
N ILE A 68 -2.99 -17.93 -0.04
CA ILE A 68 -1.67 -18.58 -0.13
C ILE A 68 -0.86 -18.15 1.10
N PRO A 69 -0.62 -19.03 2.08
CA PRO A 69 0.25 -18.69 3.21
C PRO A 69 1.72 -18.67 2.77
N LEU A 70 2.55 -17.89 3.47
CA LEU A 70 3.99 -17.83 3.22
C LEU A 70 4.65 -19.20 3.28
N SER A 71 4.22 -20.09 4.18
CA SER A 71 4.76 -21.45 4.29
C SER A 71 4.52 -22.33 3.06
N ALA A 72 3.66 -21.92 2.13
CA ALA A 72 3.39 -22.62 0.87
C ALA A 72 4.05 -21.93 -0.33
N CYS A 73 4.76 -20.82 -0.12
CA CYS A 73 5.38 -20.02 -1.17
C CYS A 73 6.88 -19.86 -0.91
N ASP A 74 7.69 -20.23 -1.89
CA ASP A 74 9.07 -19.76 -1.99
C ASP A 74 9.01 -18.34 -2.57
N CYS A 75 8.67 -17.39 -1.71
CA CYS A 75 8.43 -15.99 -2.06
C CYS A 75 9.67 -15.14 -1.81
N THR A 76 9.92 -14.14 -2.67
CA THR A 76 10.96 -13.12 -2.49
C THR A 76 10.34 -11.74 -2.73
N LEU A 77 10.73 -10.75 -1.93
CA LEU A 77 10.35 -9.35 -2.12
C LEU A 77 11.59 -8.55 -2.49
N ASP A 78 11.55 -7.88 -3.63
CA ASP A 78 12.54 -6.91 -4.06
C ASP A 78 11.94 -5.50 -4.08
N VAL A 79 12.71 -4.52 -3.61
CA VAL A 79 12.32 -3.11 -3.54
C VAL A 79 13.18 -2.31 -4.51
N TYR A 80 12.54 -1.63 -5.45
CA TYR A 80 13.21 -0.79 -6.44
C TYR A 80 12.81 0.68 -6.27
N ALA A 81 13.78 1.59 -6.34
CA ALA A 81 13.50 3.02 -6.41
C ALA A 81 13.27 3.42 -7.87
N GLN A 82 12.18 4.15 -8.16
CA GLN A 82 11.91 4.62 -9.52
C GLN A 82 12.65 5.92 -9.86
N PRO A 83 13.05 6.12 -11.13
CA PRO A 83 13.02 5.12 -12.21
C PRO A 83 14.16 4.09 -12.06
N TYR A 84 13.93 2.88 -12.54
CA TYR A 84 14.93 1.83 -12.68
C TYR A 84 14.71 1.05 -13.99
N SER A 85 15.70 0.26 -14.38
CA SER A 85 15.71 -0.67 -15.50
C SER A 85 15.81 -2.11 -14.98
N GLU A 86 15.48 -3.10 -15.82
CA GLU A 86 15.56 -4.52 -15.43
C GLU A 86 16.98 -4.98 -15.04
N GLU A 87 18.01 -4.22 -15.43
CA GLU A 87 19.42 -4.48 -15.13
C GLU A 87 19.86 -3.85 -13.80
N ASP A 88 19.06 -2.94 -13.23
CA ASP A 88 19.35 -2.31 -11.96
C ASP A 88 19.11 -3.29 -10.80
N GLU A 89 19.95 -3.20 -9.77
CA GLU A 89 19.79 -3.99 -8.56
C GLU A 89 18.67 -3.42 -7.67
N ALA A 90 17.96 -4.32 -6.97
CA ALA A 90 17.03 -3.92 -5.93
C ALA A 90 17.78 -3.16 -4.83
N ILE A 91 17.18 -2.07 -4.33
CA ILE A 91 17.78 -1.31 -3.22
C ILE A 91 17.64 -2.04 -1.88
N ALA A 92 16.73 -3.02 -1.80
CA ALA A 92 16.57 -3.91 -0.67
C ALA A 92 15.84 -5.20 -1.11
N THR A 93 16.23 -6.32 -0.49
CA THR A 93 15.56 -7.61 -0.59
C THR A 93 15.27 -8.10 0.85
N PRO A 94 14.26 -7.54 1.52
CA PRO A 94 13.98 -7.86 2.93
C PRO A 94 13.50 -9.31 3.10
N GLU A 95 13.85 -9.91 4.25
CA GLU A 95 13.40 -11.26 4.59
C GLU A 95 11.88 -11.27 4.86
N LEU A 96 11.16 -12.18 4.19
CA LEU A 96 9.74 -12.39 4.43
C LEU A 96 9.53 -13.26 5.67
N ARG A 97 8.66 -12.80 6.56
CA ARG A 97 8.18 -13.54 7.74
C ARG A 97 6.67 -13.70 7.70
N ALA A 98 6.20 -14.82 8.26
CA ALA A 98 4.77 -15.08 8.36
C ALA A 98 4.17 -14.17 9.43
N ILE A 99 3.12 -13.43 9.06
CA ILE A 99 2.38 -12.59 10.01
C ILE A 99 0.88 -12.87 9.97
N SER A 100 0.16 -12.34 10.96
CA SER A 100 -1.29 -12.21 10.93
C SER A 100 -1.66 -10.73 10.98
N ALA A 101 -2.46 -10.28 10.03
CA ALA A 101 -2.95 -8.91 9.93
C ALA A 101 -4.40 -8.92 9.45
N GLU A 102 -5.22 -8.04 10.01
CA GLU A 102 -6.66 -8.00 9.77
C GLU A 102 -7.32 -9.39 9.93
N ARG A 103 -7.83 -9.95 8.82
CA ARG A 103 -8.48 -11.26 8.72
C ARG A 103 -7.56 -12.35 8.18
N TYR A 104 -6.35 -12.00 7.77
CA TYR A 104 -5.39 -12.90 7.14
C TYR A 104 -4.42 -13.48 8.16
N ASN A 105 -4.00 -14.72 7.94
CA ASN A 105 -3.07 -15.43 8.80
C ASN A 105 -1.96 -16.08 7.97
N ASN A 106 -0.76 -16.13 8.53
CA ASN A 106 0.43 -16.70 7.91
C ASN A 106 0.73 -16.11 6.52
N ILE A 107 0.42 -14.83 6.32
CA ILE A 107 0.71 -14.15 5.05
C ILE A 107 2.16 -13.65 5.02
N PRO A 108 2.75 -13.45 3.82
CA PRO A 108 4.04 -12.80 3.68
C PRO A 108 4.00 -11.37 4.24
N GLY A 109 4.95 -11.03 5.10
CA GLY A 109 5.21 -9.66 5.52
C GLY A 109 6.69 -9.41 5.77
N ALA A 110 7.12 -8.16 5.66
CA ALA A 110 8.49 -7.73 5.84
C ALA A 110 8.55 -6.32 6.43
N ASP A 111 9.59 -6.05 7.21
CA ASP A 111 9.89 -4.70 7.70
C ASP A 111 10.81 -4.01 6.67
N VAL A 112 10.39 -2.83 6.19
CA VAL A 112 11.05 -2.11 5.10
C VAL A 112 11.25 -0.65 5.47
N THR A 113 12.46 -0.15 5.27
CA THR A 113 12.77 1.29 5.40
C THR A 113 13.06 1.88 4.03
N PHE A 114 12.23 2.84 3.59
CA PHE A 114 12.47 3.57 2.35
C PHE A 114 13.47 4.70 2.58
N PRO A 115 14.61 4.77 1.89
CA PRO A 115 15.68 5.71 2.24
C PRO A 115 15.35 7.17 1.91
N ARG A 116 14.47 7.42 0.94
CA ARG A 116 14.09 8.77 0.48
C ARG A 116 12.62 8.83 0.05
N ALA A 117 12.04 10.02 0.07
CA ALA A 117 10.72 10.24 -0.53
C ALA A 117 10.81 10.06 -2.05
N GLY A 118 9.78 9.48 -2.65
CA GLY A 118 9.77 9.14 -4.09
C GLY A 118 8.84 7.99 -4.40
N ALA A 119 8.85 7.56 -5.66
CA ALA A 119 8.13 6.37 -6.11
C ALA A 119 9.04 5.13 -6.04
N TYR A 120 8.46 4.01 -5.66
CA TYR A 120 9.11 2.72 -5.53
C TYR A 120 8.21 1.64 -6.11
N ASP A 121 8.82 0.57 -6.58
CA ASP A 121 8.11 -0.67 -6.91
C ASP A 121 8.49 -1.76 -5.91
N LEU A 122 7.47 -2.44 -5.40
CA LEU A 122 7.57 -3.64 -4.60
C LEU A 122 7.28 -4.83 -5.51
N VAL A 123 8.32 -5.59 -5.87
CA VAL A 123 8.22 -6.73 -6.76
C VAL A 123 8.20 -7.99 -5.91
N LEU A 124 7.03 -8.62 -5.79
CA LEU A 124 6.85 -9.87 -5.08
C LEU A 124 6.83 -11.02 -6.09
N THR A 125 7.86 -11.85 -6.05
CA THR A 125 7.94 -13.08 -6.84
C THR A 125 7.66 -14.29 -5.97
N GLY A 126 7.15 -15.36 -6.56
CA GLY A 126 6.95 -16.59 -5.81
C GLY A 126 6.67 -17.82 -6.64
N SER A 127 7.08 -18.98 -6.12
CA SER A 127 6.72 -20.29 -6.64
C SER A 127 6.12 -21.18 -5.55
N PRO A 128 5.28 -22.17 -5.91
CA PRO A 128 4.74 -23.09 -4.92
C PRO A 128 5.83 -24.01 -4.38
N VAL A 129 5.90 -24.16 -3.05
CA VAL A 129 6.77 -25.17 -2.40
C VAL A 129 6.37 -26.58 -2.85
N THR A 130 5.05 -26.82 -2.97
CA THR A 130 4.50 -28.07 -3.51
C THR A 130 4.00 -27.85 -4.93
N SER A 131 4.73 -28.41 -5.90
CA SER A 131 4.41 -28.29 -7.33
C SER A 131 2.93 -28.53 -7.65
N GLY A 132 2.34 -27.64 -8.46
CA GLY A 132 0.96 -27.73 -8.93
C GLY A 132 -0.09 -27.12 -8.00
N THR A 133 0.28 -26.60 -6.82
CA THR A 133 -0.68 -25.96 -5.90
C THR A 133 -1.10 -24.54 -6.35
N PHE A 134 -0.22 -23.82 -7.05
CA PHE A 134 -0.48 -22.61 -7.82
C PHE A 134 0.63 -22.39 -8.87
N SER A 135 0.45 -21.47 -9.81
CA SER A 135 1.48 -21.13 -10.81
C SER A 135 2.50 -20.13 -10.24
N PRO A 136 3.79 -20.21 -10.60
CA PRO A 136 4.74 -19.15 -10.30
C PRO A 136 4.22 -17.78 -10.74
N PHE A 137 4.56 -16.74 -9.99
CA PHE A 137 4.04 -15.40 -10.20
C PHE A 137 5.10 -14.33 -9.95
N GLU A 138 4.81 -13.16 -10.50
CA GLU A 138 5.43 -11.87 -10.19
C GLU A 138 4.29 -10.85 -10.09
N LEU A 139 4.28 -10.07 -9.01
CA LEU A 139 3.32 -9.00 -8.77
C LEU A 139 4.10 -7.73 -8.42
N THR A 140 3.80 -6.64 -9.12
CA THR A 140 4.50 -5.35 -8.93
C THR A 140 3.54 -4.32 -8.37
N PHE A 141 3.82 -3.83 -7.17
CA PHE A 141 3.02 -2.80 -6.51
C PHE A 141 3.77 -1.48 -6.47
N SER A 142 3.20 -0.42 -7.05
CA SER A 142 3.82 0.89 -7.09
C SER A 142 3.40 1.71 -5.87
N VAL A 143 4.38 2.22 -5.13
CA VAL A 143 4.19 2.91 -3.86
C VAL A 143 4.81 4.30 -3.94
N THR A 144 4.08 5.30 -3.45
CA THR A 144 4.62 6.65 -3.26
C THR A 144 4.94 6.88 -1.80
N VAL A 145 6.21 7.16 -1.51
CA VAL A 145 6.75 7.42 -0.18
C VAL A 145 6.88 8.92 0.04
N ALA A 146 6.32 9.40 1.15
CA ALA A 146 6.39 10.80 1.52
C ALA A 146 7.62 11.13 2.38
N ARG A 147 7.90 12.42 2.57
CA ARG A 147 8.91 12.88 3.54
C ARG A 147 8.37 12.83 4.96
#